data_AF-A0A6B0GK66-F1
#
_entry.id   AF-A0A6B0GK66-F1
#
_cell.length_a   1.000
_cell.length_b   1.000
_cell.length_c   1.000
_cell.angle_alpha   90.00
_cell.angle_beta   90.00
_cell.angle_gamma   90.00
#
_symmetry.space_group_name_H-M   'P 1'
#
loop_
_entity.id
_entity.type
_entity.pdbx_description
1 polymer ?
#
loop_
_entity_poly.entity_id
_entity_poly.type
_entity_poly.pdbx_seq_one_letter_code
_entity_poly.pdbx_strand_id
1 'polypeptide(L)'
;MPAVWTYPWNLTSDGLAETCEGLAARGVDALTLASHYHSIRSLDPRHPDELFTAYPGGCYFDPDPGRFADMPIDPLPNEVSGLDDPVAETVEAAADHGLGVNAWTVCLHNSRLGAANPSYRVESAFGDAHDHALCPSNPEVREYFAAVVEALVDRGVAEVHLESVGFGSPFHEHGWRWGHPKRQALTGTTEEVLLAQCFCEGCRTAATDHPIDLGRAQRVVRDLVREWLAVPAADAPPLDAVVADEPVLDDLFAFRSAVVESFVARLAEAAGSVPLSYYVMEGHLGADPTGLWPAGVRPDRLADHLDRAMAICYVSAPDRARDRIRSLRETVDGDVTVDAGVTLDPNVVPDEATFDSLVEAVRSDVDGAVSVYHHGLMTDTHLDWLASTFGR
;
A
#
# COMPACT_ATOMS: atom_id res chain seq x y z
N MET A 1 -14.30 13.16 -8.76
CA MET A 1 -13.31 13.29 -9.85
C MET A 1 -12.73 11.91 -10.10
N PRO A 2 -12.74 11.36 -11.32
CA PRO A 2 -12.19 10.03 -11.55
C PRO A 2 -10.68 10.09 -11.70
N ALA A 3 -9.99 9.17 -11.03
CA ALA A 3 -8.56 9.00 -11.19
C ALA A 3 -8.25 7.61 -11.77
N VAL A 4 -7.05 7.43 -12.31
CA VAL A 4 -6.57 6.12 -12.75
C VAL A 4 -5.22 5.83 -12.14
N TRP A 5 -5.01 4.63 -11.61
CA TRP A 5 -3.66 4.21 -11.26
C TRP A 5 -2.85 3.96 -12.52
N THR A 6 -1.58 4.34 -12.50
CA THR A 6 -0.65 4.08 -13.59
C THR A 6 0.77 3.88 -13.10
N TYR A 7 1.57 3.19 -13.90
CA TYR A 7 3.02 3.14 -13.74
C TYR A 7 3.67 4.15 -14.68
N PRO A 8 4.84 4.72 -14.33
CA PRO A 8 5.52 5.68 -15.20
C PRO A 8 5.84 5.12 -16.59
N TRP A 9 6.31 3.86 -16.68
CA TRP A 9 6.64 3.24 -17.97
C TRP A 9 5.43 3.00 -18.87
N ASN A 10 4.21 2.90 -18.32
CA ASN A 10 3.01 2.78 -19.15
C ASN A 10 2.60 4.11 -19.78
N LEU A 11 3.02 5.24 -19.19
CA LEU A 11 2.76 6.55 -19.77
C LEU A 11 3.69 6.83 -20.94
N THR A 12 4.89 6.26 -20.94
CA THR A 12 5.87 6.45 -22.01
C THR A 12 5.64 5.54 -23.22
N SER A 13 4.84 4.47 -23.11
CA SER A 13 4.67 3.47 -24.17
C SER A 13 4.11 4.07 -25.47
N ASP A 14 3.08 4.92 -25.35
CA ASP A 14 2.46 5.64 -26.49
C ASP A 14 2.98 7.09 -26.62
N GLY A 15 3.85 7.52 -25.70
CA GLY A 15 4.24 8.92 -25.49
C GLY A 15 3.52 9.52 -24.28
N LEU A 16 4.29 10.20 -23.41
CA LEU A 16 3.80 10.71 -22.12
C LEU A 16 2.68 11.74 -22.31
N ALA A 17 2.88 12.71 -23.20
CA ALA A 17 1.88 13.75 -23.48
C ALA A 17 0.64 13.15 -24.16
N GLU A 18 0.83 12.30 -25.16
CA GLU A 18 -0.25 11.63 -25.89
C GLU A 18 -1.11 10.76 -24.96
N THR A 19 -0.48 10.06 -24.02
CA THR A 19 -1.19 9.27 -23.00
C THR A 19 -1.98 10.17 -22.04
N CYS A 20 -1.38 11.27 -21.58
CA CYS A 20 -2.07 12.24 -20.72
C CYS A 20 -3.28 12.86 -21.43
N GLU A 21 -3.11 13.32 -22.68
CA GLU A 21 -4.19 13.84 -23.52
C GLU A 21 -5.31 12.80 -23.68
N GLY A 22 -4.94 11.56 -23.99
CA GLY A 22 -5.87 10.46 -24.20
C GLY A 22 -6.68 10.12 -22.96
N LEU A 23 -6.08 10.15 -21.77
CA LEU A 23 -6.79 9.92 -20.51
C LEU A 23 -7.71 11.09 -20.15
N ALA A 24 -7.23 12.33 -20.29
CA ALA A 24 -8.03 13.54 -20.06
C ALA A 24 -9.25 13.60 -20.99
N ALA A 25 -9.08 13.26 -22.27
CA ALA A 25 -10.16 13.21 -23.25
C ALA A 25 -11.25 12.17 -22.91
N ARG A 26 -10.93 11.17 -22.08
CA ARG A 26 -11.86 10.15 -21.57
C ARG A 26 -12.49 10.51 -20.23
N GLY A 27 -12.28 11.75 -19.77
CA GLY A 27 -12.88 12.28 -18.54
C GLY A 27 -12.12 11.96 -17.26
N VAL A 28 -10.89 11.44 -17.35
CA VAL A 28 -9.98 11.31 -16.19
C VAL A 28 -9.58 12.70 -15.70
N ASP A 29 -9.61 12.92 -14.39
CA ASP A 29 -9.20 14.18 -13.75
C ASP A 29 -7.82 14.07 -13.09
N ALA A 30 -7.37 12.86 -12.74
CA ALA A 30 -6.07 12.66 -12.09
C ALA A 30 -5.41 11.30 -12.39
N LEU A 31 -4.07 11.28 -12.35
CA LEU A 31 -3.24 10.08 -12.38
C LEU A 31 -2.80 9.75 -10.95
N THR A 32 -2.92 8.49 -10.55
CA THR A 32 -2.33 7.99 -9.30
C THR A 32 -1.10 7.17 -9.66
N LEU A 33 0.06 7.83 -9.66
CA LEU A 33 1.30 7.37 -10.27
C LEU A 33 2.18 6.63 -9.25
N ALA A 34 2.60 5.41 -9.56
CA ALA A 34 3.59 4.70 -8.75
C ALA A 34 4.89 5.52 -8.62
N SER A 35 5.22 5.93 -7.39
CA SER A 35 6.32 6.85 -7.07
C SER A 35 7.42 6.19 -6.24
N HIS A 36 7.03 5.30 -5.31
CA HIS A 36 7.88 4.33 -4.63
C HIS A 36 7.10 3.03 -4.55
N TYR A 37 7.67 1.94 -5.07
CA TYR A 37 6.91 0.72 -5.32
C TYR A 37 7.71 -0.53 -5.01
N HIS A 38 7.00 -1.62 -4.72
CA HIS A 38 7.59 -2.94 -4.61
C HIS A 38 7.99 -3.48 -5.99
N SER A 39 8.74 -4.59 -6.02
CA SER A 39 9.07 -5.25 -7.29
C SER A 39 7.81 -5.70 -8.02
N ILE A 40 7.77 -5.55 -9.33
CA ILE A 40 6.59 -5.86 -10.14
C ILE A 40 6.99 -6.51 -11.46
N ARG A 41 6.10 -7.37 -11.97
CA ARG A 41 6.07 -7.77 -13.38
C ARG A 41 4.64 -7.58 -13.88
N SER A 42 4.43 -6.53 -14.66
CA SER A 42 3.11 -6.16 -15.19
C SER A 42 2.90 -6.69 -16.60
N LEU A 43 1.66 -7.06 -16.90
CA LEU A 43 1.18 -7.32 -18.26
C LEU A 43 0.69 -6.00 -18.85
N ASP A 44 1.10 -5.68 -20.08
CA ASP A 44 0.53 -4.55 -20.83
C ASP A 44 -0.16 -5.08 -22.11
N PRO A 45 -1.49 -5.22 -22.10
CA PRO A 45 -2.20 -5.88 -23.20
C PRO A 45 -2.32 -5.02 -24.46
N ARG A 46 -2.04 -3.71 -24.40
CA ARG A 46 -2.09 -2.81 -25.57
C ARG A 46 -0.78 -2.81 -26.36
N HIS A 47 0.32 -3.26 -25.74
CA HIS A 47 1.66 -3.30 -26.35
C HIS A 47 2.14 -4.75 -26.54
N PRO A 48 1.60 -5.51 -27.50
CA PRO A 48 1.87 -6.95 -27.63
C PRO A 48 3.33 -7.32 -27.93
N ASP A 49 4.11 -6.39 -28.50
CA ASP A 49 5.54 -6.59 -28.74
C ASP A 49 6.39 -6.44 -27.45
N GLU A 50 5.85 -5.74 -26.44
CA GLU A 50 6.44 -5.54 -25.10
C GLU A 50 5.46 -5.96 -24.00
N LEU A 51 4.82 -7.12 -24.20
CA LEU A 51 3.69 -7.59 -23.39
C LEU A 51 3.96 -7.66 -21.87
N PHE A 52 5.22 -7.78 -21.45
CA PHE A 52 5.59 -7.82 -20.03
C PHE A 52 6.76 -6.91 -19.71
N THR A 53 6.55 -6.05 -18.72
CA THR A 53 7.58 -5.18 -18.15
C THR A 53 7.83 -5.56 -16.71
N ALA A 54 9.09 -5.48 -16.26
CA ALA A 54 9.46 -5.80 -14.90
C ALA A 54 10.40 -4.75 -14.32
N TYR A 55 10.13 -4.34 -13.09
CA TYR A 55 10.92 -3.41 -12.33
C TYR A 55 11.23 -3.98 -10.94
N PRO A 56 12.45 -3.80 -10.41
CA PRO A 56 12.72 -4.11 -9.02
C PRO A 56 12.04 -3.07 -8.11
N GLY A 57 11.93 -3.37 -6.81
CA GLY A 57 11.40 -2.40 -5.85
C GLY A 57 12.31 -1.17 -5.77
N GLY A 58 11.74 0.01 -5.59
CA GLY A 58 12.49 1.27 -5.64
C GLY A 58 11.60 2.50 -5.85
N CYS A 59 12.24 3.63 -6.10
CA CYS A 59 11.59 4.90 -6.41
C CYS A 59 11.63 5.22 -7.91
N TYR A 60 10.70 6.06 -8.35
CA TYR A 60 10.56 6.55 -9.73
C TYR A 60 10.70 8.07 -9.79
N PHE A 61 11.60 8.62 -8.99
CA PHE A 61 11.98 10.01 -8.99
C PHE A 61 13.50 10.12 -8.84
N ASP A 62 14.12 11.22 -9.29
CA ASP A 62 15.55 11.44 -9.14
C ASP A 62 15.90 11.93 -7.72
N PRO A 63 16.47 11.11 -6.84
CA PRO A 63 16.61 11.50 -5.44
C PRO A 63 17.66 12.62 -5.27
N ASP A 64 17.27 13.72 -4.64
CA ASP A 64 18.21 14.82 -4.34
C ASP A 64 19.34 14.32 -3.41
N PRO A 65 20.60 14.29 -3.87
CA PRO A 65 21.71 13.81 -3.06
C PRO A 65 21.84 14.56 -1.72
N GLY A 66 21.47 15.84 -1.66
CA GLY A 66 21.54 16.64 -0.44
C GLY A 66 20.52 16.21 0.62
N ARG A 67 19.31 15.79 0.20
CA ARG A 67 18.24 15.36 1.10
C ARG A 67 18.54 14.03 1.78
N PHE A 68 19.23 13.12 1.07
CA PHE A 68 19.49 11.76 1.55
C PHE A 68 20.93 11.55 2.07
N ALA A 69 21.83 12.53 1.95
CA ALA A 69 23.27 12.38 2.24
C ALA A 69 23.62 11.82 3.62
N ASP A 70 22.90 12.24 4.67
CA ASP A 70 23.18 11.85 6.06
C ASP A 70 22.26 10.70 6.54
N MET A 71 21.48 10.11 5.63
CA MET A 71 20.59 9.00 5.94
C MET A 71 21.34 7.66 5.81
N PRO A 72 21.06 6.69 6.68
CA PRO A 72 21.64 5.36 6.56
C PRO A 72 20.92 4.46 5.55
N ILE A 73 19.81 4.93 4.97
CA ILE A 73 19.03 4.25 3.95
C ILE A 73 19.05 5.12 2.70
N ASP A 74 19.66 4.62 1.63
CA ASP A 74 19.66 5.30 0.34
C ASP A 74 18.39 4.97 -0.47
N PRO A 75 17.81 5.95 -1.18
CA PRO A 75 16.79 5.69 -2.18
C PRO A 75 17.36 4.87 -3.34
N LEU A 76 16.56 3.95 -3.86
CA LEU A 76 16.95 3.05 -4.95
C LEU A 76 16.14 3.41 -6.20
N PRO A 77 16.61 4.35 -7.05
CA PRO A 77 15.88 4.75 -8.24
C PRO A 77 15.81 3.64 -9.28
N ASN A 78 14.74 3.65 -10.05
CA ASN A 78 14.50 2.81 -11.21
C ASN A 78 14.56 3.65 -12.48
N GLU A 79 15.33 3.18 -13.47
CA GLU A 79 15.45 3.84 -14.77
C GLU A 79 14.22 3.54 -15.63
N VAL A 80 13.45 4.58 -15.96
CA VAL A 80 12.34 4.49 -16.91
C VAL A 80 12.80 5.09 -18.23
N SER A 81 12.74 4.31 -19.30
CA SER A 81 13.26 4.75 -20.59
C SER A 81 12.57 6.05 -21.05
N GLY A 82 13.38 7.09 -21.28
CA GLY A 82 12.88 8.38 -21.75
C GLY A 82 12.46 9.36 -20.66
N LEU A 83 12.65 9.02 -19.37
CA LEU A 83 12.42 9.91 -18.23
C LEU A 83 13.65 9.91 -17.32
N ASP A 84 14.15 11.10 -16.99
CA ASP A 84 15.20 11.33 -16.00
C ASP A 84 14.57 11.38 -14.58
N ASP A 85 13.42 12.05 -14.43
CA ASP A 85 12.63 12.10 -13.21
C ASP A 85 11.16 11.76 -13.51
N PRO A 86 10.78 10.47 -13.42
CA PRO A 86 9.47 10.03 -13.88
C PRO A 86 8.28 10.70 -13.18
N VAL A 87 8.39 11.04 -11.89
CA VAL A 87 7.33 11.77 -11.17
C VAL A 87 7.26 13.21 -11.64
N ALA A 88 8.38 13.94 -11.66
CA ALA A 88 8.38 15.37 -12.01
C ALA A 88 7.93 15.60 -13.46
N GLU A 89 8.43 14.81 -14.40
CA GLU A 89 8.06 14.90 -15.82
C GLU A 89 6.59 14.53 -16.05
N THR A 90 6.05 13.57 -15.29
CA THR A 90 4.61 13.24 -15.35
C THR A 90 3.76 14.39 -14.82
N VAL A 91 4.16 15.04 -13.71
CA VAL A 91 3.45 16.22 -13.18
C VAL A 91 3.40 17.33 -14.22
N GLU A 92 4.53 17.63 -14.88
CA GLU A 92 4.61 18.66 -15.92
C GLU A 92 3.70 18.34 -17.11
N ALA A 93 3.82 17.14 -17.68
CA ALA A 93 3.03 16.74 -18.84
C ALA A 93 1.53 16.63 -18.54
N ALA A 94 1.16 16.13 -17.35
CA ALA A 94 -0.23 16.02 -16.93
C ALA A 94 -0.91 17.40 -16.77
N ALA A 95 -0.17 18.40 -16.28
CA ALA A 95 -0.67 19.75 -16.07
C ALA A 95 -1.12 20.42 -17.38
N ASP A 96 -0.42 20.18 -18.50
CA ASP A 96 -0.78 20.70 -19.83
C ASP A 96 -2.16 20.21 -20.32
N HIS A 97 -2.64 19.10 -19.76
CA HIS A 97 -3.94 18.50 -20.07
C HIS A 97 -4.95 18.63 -18.92
N GLY A 98 -4.63 19.41 -17.87
CA GLY A 98 -5.50 19.64 -16.73
C GLY A 98 -5.65 18.44 -15.78
N LEU A 99 -4.73 17.47 -15.84
CA LEU A 99 -4.71 16.31 -14.96
C LEU A 99 -3.91 16.61 -13.69
N GLY A 100 -4.45 16.23 -12.52
CA GLY A 100 -3.68 16.13 -11.29
C GLY A 100 -2.80 14.88 -11.26
N VAL A 101 -1.71 14.88 -10.48
CA VAL A 101 -0.88 13.68 -10.26
C VAL A 101 -0.74 13.43 -8.78
N ASN A 102 -1.25 12.30 -8.31
CA ASN A 102 -1.10 11.79 -6.96
C ASN A 102 0.08 10.81 -6.91
N ALA A 103 0.94 10.91 -5.91
CA ALA A 103 2.05 9.99 -5.72
C ALA A 103 1.61 8.75 -4.95
N TRP A 104 1.60 7.59 -5.60
CA TRP A 104 1.35 6.30 -4.95
C TRP A 104 2.64 5.74 -4.38
N THR A 105 2.71 5.62 -3.05
CA THR A 105 3.92 5.34 -2.27
C THR A 105 3.70 4.09 -1.41
N VAL A 106 4.19 2.95 -1.90
CA VAL A 106 4.31 1.72 -1.10
C VAL A 106 5.46 1.91 -0.14
N CYS A 107 5.16 1.89 1.16
CA CYS A 107 6.11 2.17 2.21
C CYS A 107 6.91 0.93 2.60
N LEU A 108 6.48 0.22 3.64
CA LEU A 108 7.30 -0.74 4.37
C LEU A 108 7.50 -2.08 3.64
N HIS A 109 6.95 -2.21 2.44
CA HIS A 109 7.00 -3.42 1.62
C HIS A 109 7.95 -3.26 0.43
N ASN A 110 9.24 -3.61 0.60
CA ASN A 110 10.23 -3.50 -0.47
C ASN A 110 11.42 -4.46 -0.27
N SER A 111 11.46 -5.56 -1.02
CA SER A 111 12.52 -6.57 -0.93
C SER A 111 13.90 -6.08 -1.33
N ARG A 112 14.01 -5.16 -2.29
CA ARG A 112 15.31 -4.60 -2.71
C ARG A 112 15.88 -3.70 -1.64
N LEU A 113 15.03 -2.83 -1.08
CA LEU A 113 15.41 -1.92 -0.01
C LEU A 113 15.76 -2.69 1.27
N GLY A 114 14.95 -3.68 1.66
CA GLY A 114 15.24 -4.58 2.79
C GLY A 114 16.54 -5.37 2.64
N ALA A 115 16.85 -5.87 1.42
CA ALA A 115 18.10 -6.56 1.14
C ALA A 115 19.33 -5.65 1.24
N ALA A 116 19.22 -4.39 0.80
CA ALA A 116 20.30 -3.39 0.93
C ALA A 116 20.49 -2.94 2.39
N ASN A 117 19.46 -3.08 3.23
CA ASN A 117 19.37 -2.49 4.55
C ASN A 117 18.99 -3.52 5.63
N PRO A 118 19.82 -4.57 5.83
CA PRO A 118 19.41 -5.76 6.58
C PRO A 118 19.10 -5.52 8.06
N SER A 119 19.67 -4.47 8.66
CA SER A 119 19.45 -4.07 10.06
C SER A 119 18.06 -3.49 10.33
N TYR A 120 17.37 -3.02 9.29
CA TYR A 120 16.10 -2.31 9.41
C TYR A 120 14.88 -3.18 9.06
N ARG A 121 15.10 -4.47 8.76
CA ARG A 121 14.02 -5.42 8.44
C ARG A 121 13.20 -5.79 9.66
N VAL A 122 11.98 -6.27 9.41
CA VAL A 122 11.21 -7.01 10.41
C VAL A 122 11.95 -8.29 10.77
N GLU A 123 11.98 -8.63 12.07
CA GLU A 123 12.58 -9.87 12.59
C GLU A 123 11.53 -10.62 13.42
N SER A 124 11.24 -11.87 13.05
CA SER A 124 10.24 -12.70 13.71
C SER A 124 10.63 -13.07 15.14
N ALA A 125 9.72 -13.70 15.89
CA ALA A 125 10.01 -14.20 17.24
C ALA A 125 11.13 -15.25 17.29
N PHE A 126 11.46 -15.86 16.14
CA PHE A 126 12.53 -16.84 15.97
C PHE A 126 13.89 -16.23 15.61
N GLY A 127 13.94 -14.92 15.33
CA GLY A 127 15.14 -14.24 14.86
C GLY A 127 15.32 -14.26 13.34
N ASP A 128 14.31 -14.72 12.59
CA ASP A 128 14.34 -14.75 11.12
C ASP A 128 13.88 -13.40 10.56
N ALA A 129 14.65 -12.85 9.61
CA ALA A 129 14.30 -11.60 8.95
C ALA A 129 13.23 -11.80 7.87
N HIS A 130 12.30 -10.86 7.75
CA HIS A 130 11.38 -10.78 6.61
C HIS A 130 12.02 -9.88 5.55
N ASP A 131 12.57 -10.48 4.50
CA ASP A 131 13.36 -9.76 3.49
C ASP A 131 12.59 -8.68 2.74
N HIS A 132 11.27 -8.81 2.66
CA HIS A 132 10.36 -7.90 1.97
C HIS A 132 9.77 -6.81 2.87
N ALA A 133 10.13 -6.74 4.16
CA ALA A 133 9.49 -5.83 5.11
C ALA A 133 10.50 -5.03 5.94
N LEU A 134 10.36 -3.70 5.91
CA LEU A 134 11.07 -2.80 6.82
C LEU A 134 10.26 -2.61 8.11
N CYS A 135 10.95 -2.42 9.22
CA CYS A 135 10.32 -2.23 10.52
C CYS A 135 10.20 -0.73 10.85
N PRO A 136 8.97 -0.20 10.99
CA PRO A 136 8.72 1.20 11.29
C PRO A 136 9.08 1.56 12.74
N SER A 137 9.51 0.61 13.58
CA SER A 137 10.06 0.91 14.90
C SER A 137 11.46 1.52 14.84
N ASN A 138 12.15 1.44 13.69
CA ASN A 138 13.44 2.12 13.50
C ASN A 138 13.21 3.59 13.10
N PRO A 139 13.73 4.57 13.86
CA PRO A 139 13.63 5.98 13.50
C PRO A 139 14.16 6.28 12.09
N GLU A 140 15.23 5.61 11.68
CA GLU A 140 15.87 5.76 10.37
C GLU A 140 14.92 5.40 9.21
N VAL A 141 14.09 4.37 9.40
CA VAL A 141 13.08 3.99 8.40
C VAL A 141 12.00 5.08 8.29
N ARG A 142 11.60 5.68 9.42
CA ARG A 142 10.61 6.77 9.43
C ARG A 142 11.15 8.00 8.72
N GLU A 143 12.39 8.40 9.03
CA GLU A 143 13.02 9.56 8.40
C GLU A 143 13.29 9.35 6.90
N TYR A 144 13.65 8.13 6.49
CA TYR A 144 13.78 7.80 5.06
C TYR A 144 12.46 8.04 4.32
N PHE A 145 11.34 7.50 4.80
CA PHE A 145 10.05 7.69 4.13
C PHE A 145 9.53 9.12 4.26
N ALA A 146 9.84 9.84 5.33
CA ALA A 146 9.55 11.27 5.41
C ALA A 146 10.29 12.07 4.33
N ALA A 147 11.57 11.80 4.10
CA ALA A 147 12.32 12.42 3.00
C ALA A 147 11.82 12.01 1.62
N VAL A 148 11.33 10.77 1.45
CA VAL A 148 10.62 10.35 0.24
C VAL A 148 9.36 11.20 0.04
N VAL A 149 8.54 11.39 1.07
CA VAL A 149 7.34 12.24 0.99
C VAL A 149 7.70 13.68 0.65
N GLU A 150 8.68 14.28 1.33
CA GLU A 150 9.15 15.65 1.03
C GLU A 150 9.64 15.78 -0.41
N ALA A 151 10.38 14.79 -0.92
CA ALA A 151 10.84 14.77 -2.31
C ALA A 151 9.66 14.73 -3.29
N LEU A 152 8.58 14.02 -2.98
CA LEU A 152 7.37 13.98 -3.82
C LEU A 152 6.60 15.30 -3.75
N VAL A 153 6.50 15.91 -2.58
CA VAL A 153 5.91 17.24 -2.37
C VAL A 153 6.63 18.30 -3.21
N ASP A 154 7.96 18.30 -3.22
CA ASP A 154 8.78 19.24 -4.00
C ASP A 154 8.52 19.14 -5.52
N ARG A 155 8.00 18.00 -6.00
CA ARG A 155 7.66 17.77 -7.41
C ARG A 155 6.27 18.26 -7.79
N GLY A 156 5.51 18.81 -6.85
CA GLY A 156 4.19 19.38 -7.12
C GLY A 156 3.08 18.36 -7.29
N VAL A 157 3.21 17.18 -6.67
CA VAL A 157 2.13 16.19 -6.63
C VAL A 157 0.91 16.77 -5.90
N ALA A 158 -0.29 16.43 -6.38
CA ALA A 158 -1.54 16.92 -5.83
C ALA A 158 -1.86 16.28 -4.47
N GLU A 159 -1.51 15.00 -4.29
CA GLU A 159 -1.72 14.22 -3.08
C GLU A 159 -0.62 13.15 -2.94
N VAL A 160 -0.35 12.68 -1.72
CA VAL A 160 0.49 11.51 -1.46
C VAL A 160 -0.38 10.37 -0.94
N HIS A 161 -0.32 9.23 -1.61
CA HIS A 161 -1.15 8.06 -1.35
C HIS A 161 -0.29 6.93 -0.78
N LEU A 162 -0.51 6.64 0.50
CA LEU A 162 0.25 5.66 1.27
C LEU A 162 -0.33 4.26 1.13
N GLU A 163 0.55 3.31 0.86
CA GLU A 163 0.26 1.88 0.88
C GLU A 163 1.28 1.14 1.76
N SER A 164 0.85 0.03 2.39
CA SER A 164 1.72 -0.84 3.18
C SER A 164 2.46 -0.11 4.32
N VAL A 165 1.71 0.65 5.14
CA VAL A 165 2.25 1.37 6.32
C VAL A 165 2.30 0.51 7.59
N GLY A 166 1.66 -0.66 7.58
CA GLY A 166 1.70 -1.64 8.67
C GLY A 166 2.84 -2.63 8.55
N PHE A 167 3.06 -3.46 9.58
CA PHE A 167 3.99 -4.58 9.43
C PHE A 167 3.32 -5.70 8.65
N GLY A 168 3.88 -5.99 7.48
CA GLY A 168 3.33 -6.96 6.54
C GLY A 168 3.44 -8.41 7.01
N SER A 169 2.62 -9.26 6.38
CA SER A 169 2.66 -10.71 6.55
C SER A 169 4.05 -11.29 6.25
N PRO A 170 4.51 -12.34 6.96
CA PRO A 170 5.71 -13.09 6.62
C PRO A 170 5.55 -13.86 5.31
N PHE A 171 4.30 -14.17 4.94
CA PHE A 171 3.98 -14.87 3.72
C PHE A 171 3.68 -13.85 2.63
N HIS A 172 4.65 -13.72 1.72
CA HIS A 172 4.52 -12.82 0.58
C HIS A 172 4.46 -13.62 -0.73
N GLU A 173 3.30 -13.58 -1.39
CA GLU A 173 3.07 -14.30 -2.65
C GLU A 173 3.42 -13.39 -3.84
N HIS A 174 4.54 -13.67 -4.53
CA HIS A 174 4.95 -12.94 -5.74
C HIS A 174 4.44 -13.59 -7.05
N GLY A 175 3.19 -14.03 -7.06
CA GLY A 175 2.57 -14.64 -8.23
C GLY A 175 3.34 -15.85 -8.79
N TRP A 176 3.18 -16.12 -10.08
CA TRP A 176 3.50 -17.41 -10.70
C TRP A 176 4.99 -17.70 -10.97
N ARG A 177 5.93 -16.80 -10.63
CA ARG A 177 7.37 -16.97 -11.01
C ARG A 177 8.42 -16.68 -9.94
N TRP A 178 8.11 -15.99 -8.85
CA TRP A 178 9.03 -15.83 -7.70
C TRP A 178 8.25 -15.97 -6.40
N GLY A 179 8.91 -16.36 -5.31
CA GLY A 179 8.27 -16.44 -3.99
C GLY A 179 7.18 -17.51 -3.83
N HIS A 180 7.30 -18.69 -4.45
CA HIS A 180 6.33 -19.78 -4.25
C HIS A 180 6.24 -20.16 -2.76
N PRO A 181 5.15 -19.84 -2.05
CA PRO A 181 5.02 -20.22 -0.66
C PRO A 181 5.01 -21.75 -0.60
N LYS A 182 6.04 -22.33 0.02
CA LYS A 182 6.13 -23.77 0.28
C LYS A 182 5.92 -24.00 1.76
N ARG A 183 4.66 -24.06 2.14
CA ARG A 183 4.23 -24.38 3.50
C ARG A 183 3.29 -25.58 3.49
N GLN A 184 3.56 -26.53 4.38
CA GLN A 184 2.72 -27.71 4.62
C GLN A 184 2.28 -27.77 6.10
N ALA A 185 2.64 -26.75 6.88
CA ALA A 185 2.28 -26.53 8.27
C ALA A 185 1.93 -25.06 8.41
N LEU A 186 1.01 -24.74 9.33
CA LEU A 186 0.43 -23.41 9.57
C LEU A 186 -0.30 -22.85 8.34
N THR A 187 -1.62 -23.01 8.33
CA THR A 187 -2.50 -22.51 7.26
C THR A 187 -3.58 -21.57 7.77
N GLY A 188 -3.66 -21.34 9.08
CA GLY A 188 -4.64 -20.44 9.67
C GLY A 188 -4.10 -19.03 9.90
N THR A 189 -5.02 -18.07 9.97
CA THR A 189 -4.73 -16.64 10.09
C THR A 189 -4.02 -16.30 11.41
N THR A 190 -4.39 -16.96 12.52
CA THR A 190 -3.76 -16.71 13.83
C THR A 190 -2.26 -16.97 13.77
N GLU A 191 -1.84 -18.10 13.19
CA GLU A 191 -0.43 -18.45 13.13
C GLU A 191 0.35 -17.51 12.21
N GLU A 192 -0.25 -17.12 11.08
CA GLU A 192 0.33 -16.13 10.16
C GLU A 192 0.55 -14.78 10.85
N VAL A 193 -0.46 -14.28 11.55
CA VAL A 193 -0.37 -13.03 12.30
C VAL A 193 0.72 -13.11 13.35
N LEU A 194 0.79 -14.18 14.14
CA LEU A 194 1.81 -14.30 15.19
C LEU A 194 3.23 -14.42 14.60
N LEU A 195 3.38 -15.01 13.42
CA LEU A 195 4.66 -14.99 12.69
C LEU A 195 5.01 -13.61 12.11
N ALA A 196 4.02 -12.76 11.82
CA ALA A 196 4.21 -11.40 11.31
C ALA A 196 4.77 -10.40 12.35
N GLN A 197 4.82 -10.79 13.63
CA GLN A 197 5.24 -9.91 14.71
C GLN A 197 6.75 -9.62 14.67
N CYS A 198 7.15 -8.41 15.03
CA CYS A 198 8.53 -7.95 14.94
C CYS A 198 9.20 -7.79 16.31
N PHE A 199 10.41 -8.34 16.46
CA PHE A 199 11.23 -8.31 17.67
C PHE A 199 12.68 -7.86 17.39
N CYS A 200 12.90 -7.13 16.29
CA CYS A 200 14.19 -6.56 15.93
C CYS A 200 14.66 -5.50 16.93
N GLU A 201 15.93 -5.07 16.82
CA GLU A 201 16.52 -4.08 17.74
C GLU A 201 15.74 -2.76 17.78
N GLY A 202 15.19 -2.32 16.63
CA GLY A 202 14.31 -1.15 16.58
C GLY A 202 13.06 -1.31 17.43
N CYS A 203 12.39 -2.47 17.38
CA CYS A 203 11.25 -2.77 18.26
C CYS A 203 11.67 -2.81 19.73
N ARG A 204 12.83 -3.40 20.05
CA ARG A 204 13.35 -3.46 21.44
C ARG A 204 13.62 -2.09 22.01
N THR A 205 14.22 -1.21 21.20
CA THR A 205 14.48 0.18 21.57
C THR A 205 13.18 0.94 21.73
N ALA A 206 12.28 0.90 20.74
CA ALA A 206 10.99 1.59 20.83
C ALA A 206 10.15 1.11 22.02
N ALA A 207 10.17 -0.20 22.33
CA ALA A 207 9.40 -0.75 23.45
C ALA A 207 9.81 -0.20 24.83
N THR A 208 10.99 0.43 25.00
CA THR A 208 11.37 1.02 26.29
C THR A 208 10.46 2.17 26.73
N ASP A 209 9.81 2.82 25.76
CA ASP A 209 8.91 3.96 25.98
C ASP A 209 7.43 3.55 25.94
N HIS A 210 7.12 2.25 25.89
CA HIS A 210 5.76 1.72 25.84
C HIS A 210 5.47 0.76 27.01
N PRO A 211 4.21 0.63 27.43
CA PRO A 211 3.81 -0.28 28.51
C PRO A 211 3.74 -1.73 28.03
N ILE A 212 4.87 -2.31 27.62
CA ILE A 212 4.97 -3.68 27.10
C ILE A 212 6.24 -4.39 27.59
N ASP A 213 6.10 -5.66 28.00
CA ASP A 213 7.25 -6.57 28.13
C ASP A 213 7.47 -7.29 26.80
N LEU A 214 8.19 -6.62 25.87
CA LEU A 214 8.44 -7.16 24.54
C LEU A 214 9.21 -8.50 24.59
N GLY A 215 10.06 -8.68 25.61
CA GLY A 215 10.79 -9.93 25.81
C GLY A 215 9.86 -11.09 26.18
N ARG A 216 8.85 -10.85 27.02
CA ARG A 216 7.79 -11.82 27.31
C ARG A 216 6.92 -12.06 26.09
N ALA A 217 6.49 -11.00 25.38
CA ALA A 217 5.71 -11.13 24.16
C ALA A 217 6.42 -12.05 23.14
N GLN A 218 7.74 -11.84 22.91
CA GLN A 218 8.54 -12.67 22.03
C GLN A 218 8.52 -14.15 22.45
N ARG A 219 8.68 -14.43 23.75
CA ARG A 219 8.66 -15.80 24.26
C ARG A 219 7.30 -16.44 24.04
N VAL A 220 6.21 -15.74 24.36
CA VAL A 220 4.84 -16.24 24.18
C VAL A 220 4.56 -16.55 22.71
N VAL A 221 4.82 -15.60 21.81
CA VAL A 221 4.65 -15.79 20.36
C VAL A 221 5.45 -17.00 19.86
N ARG A 222 6.74 -17.05 20.21
CA ARG A 222 7.63 -18.14 19.78
C ARG A 222 7.16 -19.50 20.29
N ASP A 223 6.74 -19.57 21.55
CA ASP A 223 6.38 -20.83 22.19
C ASP A 223 5.03 -21.35 21.64
N LEU A 224 4.03 -20.48 21.43
CA LEU A 224 2.76 -20.82 20.76
C LEU A 224 2.98 -21.32 19.33
N VAL A 225 3.73 -20.55 18.52
CA VAL A 225 3.98 -20.93 17.12
C VAL A 225 4.83 -22.20 17.04
N ARG A 226 5.80 -22.40 17.95
CA ARG A 226 6.58 -23.63 18.02
C ARG A 226 5.71 -24.85 18.34
N GLU A 227 4.72 -24.70 19.22
CA GLU A 227 3.77 -25.78 19.54
C GLU A 227 3.00 -26.20 18.28
N TRP A 228 2.44 -25.24 17.55
CA TRP A 228 1.67 -25.50 16.32
C TRP A 228 2.53 -26.03 15.16
N LEU A 229 3.81 -25.64 15.10
CA LEU A 229 4.77 -26.23 14.16
C LEU A 229 5.13 -27.67 14.50
N ALA A 230 5.24 -28.00 15.79
CA ALA A 230 5.63 -29.34 16.25
C ALA A 230 4.50 -30.36 16.07
N VAL A 231 3.25 -29.93 16.27
CA VAL A 231 2.05 -30.73 16.02
C VAL A 231 1.16 -29.90 15.11
N PRO A 232 1.17 -30.14 13.78
CA PRO A 232 0.26 -29.46 12.87
C PRO A 232 -1.19 -29.71 13.31
N ALA A 233 -1.75 -28.76 14.05
CA ALA A 233 -3.15 -28.76 14.42
C ALA A 233 -3.96 -28.39 13.18
N ALA A 234 -5.15 -28.96 13.02
CA ALA A 234 -6.02 -28.61 11.90
C ALA A 234 -6.43 -27.14 11.96
N ASP A 235 -6.57 -26.56 13.16
CA ASP A 235 -6.97 -25.17 13.39
C ASP A 235 -6.31 -24.64 14.68
N ALA A 236 -5.48 -23.59 14.58
CA ALA A 236 -5.08 -22.82 15.76
C ALA A 236 -6.31 -22.08 16.34
N PRO A 237 -6.33 -21.76 17.65
CA PRO A 237 -7.41 -20.98 18.22
C PRO A 237 -7.56 -19.62 17.51
N PRO A 238 -8.78 -19.07 17.41
CA PRO A 238 -8.99 -17.71 16.92
C PRO A 238 -8.11 -16.70 17.65
N LEU A 239 -7.61 -15.70 16.93
CA LEU A 239 -6.61 -14.75 17.45
C LEU A 239 -7.10 -14.00 18.69
N ASP A 240 -8.39 -13.64 18.76
CA ASP A 240 -9.03 -13.02 19.92
C ASP A 240 -9.00 -13.91 21.16
N ALA A 241 -9.22 -15.22 21.02
CA ALA A 241 -9.08 -16.19 22.10
C ALA A 241 -7.62 -16.30 22.58
N VAL A 242 -6.66 -16.33 21.65
CA VAL A 242 -5.22 -16.36 22.00
C VAL A 242 -4.81 -15.09 22.75
N VAL A 243 -5.28 -13.93 22.32
CA VAL A 243 -5.03 -12.65 23.01
C VAL A 243 -5.67 -12.61 24.39
N ALA A 244 -6.88 -13.16 24.54
CA ALA A 244 -7.56 -13.23 25.84
C ALA A 244 -6.81 -14.12 26.85
N ASP A 245 -6.24 -15.24 26.39
CA ASP A 245 -5.46 -16.16 27.21
C ASP A 245 -4.05 -15.61 27.54
N GLU A 246 -3.47 -14.82 26.63
CA GLU A 246 -2.15 -14.20 26.78
C GLU A 246 -2.20 -12.66 26.66
N PRO A 247 -2.57 -11.94 27.73
CA PRO A 247 -2.75 -10.47 27.68
C PRO A 247 -1.54 -9.66 27.19
N VAL A 248 -0.33 -10.21 27.28
CA VAL A 248 0.88 -9.56 26.74
C VAL A 248 0.83 -9.40 25.21
N LEU A 249 -0.01 -10.19 24.52
CA LEU A 249 -0.24 -10.03 23.09
C LEU A 249 -1.11 -8.81 22.81
N ASP A 250 -2.08 -8.48 23.67
CA ASP A 250 -2.84 -7.22 23.55
C ASP A 250 -1.90 -6.01 23.63
N ASP A 251 -0.99 -6.02 24.62
CA ASP A 251 0.07 -5.00 24.75
C ASP A 251 0.95 -4.93 23.49
N LEU A 252 1.27 -6.08 22.86
CA LEU A 252 2.03 -6.16 21.61
C LEU A 252 1.31 -5.50 20.44
N PHE A 253 0.03 -5.77 20.26
CA PHE A 253 -0.76 -5.16 19.20
C PHE A 253 -0.97 -3.67 19.43
N ALA A 254 -1.19 -3.25 20.68
CA ALA A 254 -1.27 -1.84 21.06
C ALA A 254 0.05 -1.09 20.80
N PHE A 255 1.20 -1.69 21.15
CA PHE A 255 2.53 -1.16 20.85
C PHE A 255 2.73 -0.96 19.35
N ARG A 256 2.44 -2.00 18.54
CA ARG A 256 2.57 -1.91 17.07
C ARG A 256 1.67 -0.85 16.48
N SER A 257 0.44 -0.72 17.00
CA SER A 257 -0.48 0.33 16.57
C SER A 257 0.06 1.73 16.84
N ALA A 258 0.64 1.97 18.01
CA ALA A 258 1.24 3.25 18.34
C ALA A 258 2.49 3.55 17.49
N VAL A 259 3.27 2.52 17.14
CA VAL A 259 4.41 2.66 16.22
C VAL A 259 3.96 3.09 14.82
N VAL A 260 2.92 2.45 14.27
CA VAL A 260 2.39 2.78 12.93
C VAL A 260 1.74 4.17 12.92
N GLU A 261 1.01 4.53 13.98
CA GLU A 261 0.45 5.88 14.15
C GLU A 261 1.55 6.94 14.14
N SER A 262 2.62 6.75 14.93
CA SER A 262 3.76 7.67 14.95
C SER A 262 4.49 7.74 13.59
N PHE A 263 4.54 6.64 12.85
CA PHE A 263 5.09 6.62 11.50
C PHE A 263 4.26 7.47 10.54
N VAL A 264 2.94 7.26 10.48
CA VAL A 264 2.04 8.03 9.62
C VAL A 264 2.01 9.51 10.03
N ALA A 265 2.02 9.81 11.33
CA ALA A 265 2.13 11.18 11.83
C ALA A 265 3.37 11.90 11.28
N ARG A 266 4.54 11.23 11.29
CA ARG A 266 5.78 11.78 10.74
C ARG A 266 5.69 12.01 9.23
N LEU A 267 4.99 11.14 8.49
CA LEU A 267 4.74 11.32 7.06
C LEU A 267 3.77 12.49 6.80
N ALA A 268 2.77 12.70 7.65
CA ALA A 268 1.87 13.85 7.56
C ALA A 268 2.62 15.17 7.81
N GLU A 269 3.54 15.21 8.79
CA GLU A 269 4.43 16.35 9.00
C GLU A 269 5.29 16.65 7.75
N ALA A 270 5.78 15.58 7.10
CA ALA A 270 6.59 15.66 5.89
C ALA A 270 5.79 16.14 4.67
N ALA A 271 4.52 15.73 4.57
CA ALA A 271 3.59 16.15 3.52
C ALA A 271 3.19 17.63 3.64
N GLY A 272 3.19 18.18 4.87
CA GLY A 272 2.90 19.57 5.14
C GLY A 272 1.46 19.92 4.77
N SER A 273 1.26 20.65 3.68
CA SER A 273 -0.08 21.02 3.17
C SER A 273 -0.56 20.15 2.01
N VAL A 274 0.26 19.22 1.52
CA VAL A 274 -0.14 18.27 0.47
C VAL A 274 -0.97 17.17 1.12
N PRO A 275 -2.21 16.91 0.65
CA PRO A 275 -3.08 15.91 1.25
C PRO A 275 -2.45 14.52 1.31
N LEU A 276 -2.59 13.86 2.45
CA LEU A 276 -2.15 12.48 2.68
C LEU A 276 -3.36 11.55 2.66
N SER A 277 -3.29 10.51 1.82
CA SER A 277 -4.31 9.47 1.68
C SER A 277 -3.76 8.11 2.09
N TYR A 278 -4.54 7.29 2.79
CA TYR A 278 -4.17 5.90 3.09
C TYR A 278 -5.09 4.89 2.40
N TYR A 279 -4.50 3.85 1.81
CA TYR A 279 -5.25 2.74 1.20
C TYR A 279 -5.58 1.68 2.24
N VAL A 280 -6.88 1.45 2.46
CA VAL A 280 -7.37 0.41 3.36
C VAL A 280 -7.24 -0.95 2.67
N MET A 281 -6.02 -1.48 2.72
CA MET A 281 -5.60 -2.65 1.97
C MET A 281 -4.56 -3.47 2.76
N GLU A 282 -4.91 -4.73 3.03
CA GLU A 282 -3.98 -5.75 3.55
C GLU A 282 -3.99 -7.06 2.74
N GLY A 283 -4.64 -7.03 1.58
CA GLY A 283 -4.67 -8.14 0.61
C GLY A 283 -5.10 -7.67 -0.77
N HIS A 284 -4.92 -8.53 -1.77
CA HIS A 284 -5.09 -8.22 -3.20
C HIS A 284 -6.51 -7.76 -3.63
N LEU A 285 -7.53 -7.91 -2.78
CA LEU A 285 -8.92 -7.53 -3.06
C LEU A 285 -9.44 -6.38 -2.18
N GLY A 286 -8.58 -5.71 -1.42
CA GLY A 286 -8.98 -4.75 -0.38
C GLY A 286 -9.37 -5.43 0.94
N ALA A 287 -9.53 -4.63 2.00
CA ALA A 287 -9.73 -5.09 3.36
C ALA A 287 -10.88 -4.38 4.08
N ASP A 288 -11.39 -5.01 5.15
CA ASP A 288 -12.25 -4.33 6.12
C ASP A 288 -11.37 -3.47 7.03
N PRO A 289 -11.66 -2.17 7.22
CA PRO A 289 -10.88 -1.30 8.11
C PRO A 289 -10.73 -1.85 9.53
N THR A 290 -11.72 -2.60 10.04
CA THR A 290 -11.63 -3.20 11.39
C THR A 290 -10.73 -4.44 11.44
N GLY A 291 -10.28 -4.95 10.29
CA GLY A 291 -9.45 -6.15 10.17
C GLY A 291 -7.94 -5.89 10.11
N LEU A 292 -7.51 -4.62 10.08
CA LEU A 292 -6.11 -4.22 9.84
C LEU A 292 -5.23 -4.18 11.11
N TRP A 293 -5.86 -4.28 12.28
CA TRP A 293 -5.16 -4.19 13.56
C TRP A 293 -4.02 -5.23 13.73
N PRO A 294 -4.04 -6.44 13.14
CA PRO A 294 -2.92 -7.38 13.25
C PRO A 294 -1.64 -6.89 12.58
N ALA A 295 -1.73 -6.06 11.53
CA ALA A 295 -0.58 -5.38 10.95
C ALA A 295 -0.15 -4.14 11.75
N GLY A 296 -0.86 -3.81 12.84
CA GLY A 296 -0.67 -2.57 13.60
C GLY A 296 -1.38 -1.38 12.98
N VAL A 297 -2.23 -1.56 11.96
CA VAL A 297 -2.94 -0.45 11.35
C VAL A 297 -4.31 -0.31 12.00
N ARG A 298 -4.61 0.90 12.45
CA ARG A 298 -5.86 1.27 13.12
C ARG A 298 -6.38 2.54 12.48
N PRO A 299 -7.23 2.47 11.44
CA PRO A 299 -7.65 3.66 10.69
C PRO A 299 -8.26 4.74 11.58
N ASP A 300 -8.95 4.34 12.66
CA ASP A 300 -9.47 5.22 13.72
C ASP A 300 -8.38 6.09 14.37
N ARG A 301 -7.16 5.55 14.52
CA ARG A 301 -6.01 6.27 15.09
C ARG A 301 -5.18 7.02 14.05
N LEU A 302 -5.30 6.64 12.78
CA LEU A 302 -4.61 7.33 11.69
C LEU A 302 -5.38 8.56 11.20
N ALA A 303 -6.68 8.65 11.49
CA ALA A 303 -7.57 9.70 10.99
C ALA A 303 -7.05 11.13 11.28
N ASP A 304 -6.46 11.38 12.45
CA ASP A 304 -5.89 12.68 12.82
C ASP A 304 -4.66 13.09 11.98
N HIS A 305 -4.11 12.17 11.19
CA HIS A 305 -2.92 12.35 10.37
C HIS A 305 -3.18 12.15 8.87
N LEU A 306 -4.45 11.97 8.49
CA LEU A 306 -4.85 11.72 7.12
C LEU A 306 -5.90 12.74 6.69
N ASP A 307 -5.75 13.28 5.50
CA ASP A 307 -6.79 14.09 4.86
C ASP A 307 -7.82 13.19 4.16
N ARG A 308 -7.38 11.98 3.75
CA ARG A 308 -8.17 11.05 2.96
C ARG A 308 -7.94 9.59 3.34
N ALA A 309 -8.93 8.76 3.06
CA ALA A 309 -8.80 7.31 3.16
C ALA A 309 -9.52 6.64 1.99
N MET A 310 -8.90 5.63 1.39
CA MET A 310 -9.45 4.96 0.22
C MET A 310 -9.95 3.55 0.54
N ALA A 311 -11.25 3.34 0.31
CA ALA A 311 -11.85 2.02 0.32
C ALA A 311 -11.57 1.29 -1.00
N ILE A 312 -10.75 0.24 -0.95
CA ILE A 312 -10.53 -0.63 -2.11
C ILE A 312 -11.76 -1.52 -2.31
N CYS A 313 -12.52 -1.28 -3.38
CA CYS A 313 -13.78 -1.93 -3.72
C CYS A 313 -13.61 -2.92 -4.88
N TYR A 314 -12.61 -3.80 -4.78
CA TYR A 314 -12.37 -4.86 -5.77
C TYR A 314 -13.34 -6.03 -5.54
N VAL A 315 -14.63 -5.75 -5.71
CA VAL A 315 -15.74 -6.68 -5.51
C VAL A 315 -16.72 -6.53 -6.67
N SER A 316 -17.34 -7.64 -7.06
CA SER A 316 -18.33 -7.65 -8.15
C SER A 316 -19.71 -7.17 -7.71
N ALA A 317 -20.01 -7.24 -6.40
CA ALA A 317 -21.30 -6.89 -5.84
C ALA A 317 -21.32 -5.44 -5.32
N PRO A 318 -22.15 -4.54 -5.90
CA PRO A 318 -22.25 -3.14 -5.47
C PRO A 318 -22.50 -2.97 -3.97
N ASP A 319 -23.41 -3.76 -3.38
CA ASP A 319 -23.72 -3.67 -1.94
C ASP A 319 -22.49 -3.94 -1.05
N ARG A 320 -21.57 -4.82 -1.49
CA ARG A 320 -20.31 -5.07 -0.77
C ARG A 320 -19.36 -3.88 -0.85
N ALA A 321 -19.35 -3.17 -1.97
CA ALA A 321 -18.56 -1.96 -2.11
C ALA A 321 -19.12 -0.85 -1.20
N ARG A 322 -20.45 -0.68 -1.17
CA ARG A 322 -21.14 0.25 -0.26
C ARG A 322 -20.85 -0.05 1.21
N ASP A 323 -20.91 -1.33 1.60
CA ASP A 323 -20.59 -1.79 2.95
C ASP A 323 -19.14 -1.42 3.35
N ARG A 324 -18.17 -1.60 2.45
CA ARG A 324 -16.77 -1.21 2.69
C ARG A 324 -16.60 0.30 2.89
N ILE A 325 -17.22 1.10 2.03
CA ILE A 325 -17.18 2.56 2.12
C ILE A 325 -17.82 3.04 3.43
N ARG A 326 -18.98 2.50 3.79
CA ARG A 326 -19.66 2.82 5.04
C ARG A 326 -18.81 2.44 6.26
N SER A 327 -18.26 1.22 6.29
CA SER A 327 -17.39 0.76 7.38
C SER A 327 -16.19 1.68 7.57
N LEU A 328 -15.58 2.12 6.45
CA LEU A 328 -14.45 3.05 6.50
C LEU A 328 -14.85 4.40 7.07
N ARG A 329 -15.93 5.01 6.57
CA ARG A 329 -16.46 6.28 7.10
C ARG A 329 -16.77 6.22 8.60
N GLU A 330 -17.38 5.12 9.05
CA GLU A 330 -17.68 4.91 10.48
C GLU A 330 -16.41 4.75 11.32
N THR A 331 -15.33 4.23 10.73
CA THR A 331 -14.06 3.98 11.44
C THR A 331 -13.19 5.24 11.54
N VAL A 332 -13.07 6.02 10.46
CA VAL A 332 -12.20 7.20 10.41
C VAL A 332 -12.89 8.50 10.86
N ASP A 333 -14.11 8.40 11.43
CA ASP A 333 -14.99 9.48 11.90
C ASP A 333 -14.31 10.87 12.03
N GLY A 334 -14.79 11.89 11.30
CA GLY A 334 -14.20 13.23 11.31
C GLY A 334 -14.16 13.90 9.94
N ASP A 335 -13.11 14.71 9.71
CA ASP A 335 -12.91 15.51 8.49
C ASP A 335 -12.20 14.73 7.36
N VAL A 336 -11.94 13.43 7.54
CA VAL A 336 -11.27 12.57 6.54
C VAL A 336 -12.18 12.30 5.35
N THR A 337 -11.73 12.68 4.15
CA THR A 337 -12.48 12.41 2.91
C THR A 337 -12.34 10.95 2.51
N VAL A 338 -13.47 10.24 2.35
CA VAL A 338 -13.45 8.85 1.89
C VAL A 338 -13.52 8.75 0.37
N ASP A 339 -12.54 8.05 -0.22
CA ASP A 339 -12.40 7.71 -1.63
C ASP A 339 -12.75 6.23 -1.88
N ALA A 340 -12.95 5.85 -3.15
CA ALA A 340 -13.09 4.45 -3.53
C ALA A 340 -12.21 4.06 -4.72
N GLY A 341 -11.58 2.89 -4.64
CA GLY A 341 -10.88 2.25 -5.75
C GLY A 341 -11.70 1.10 -6.36
N VAL A 342 -11.83 1.03 -7.67
CA VAL A 342 -12.48 -0.08 -8.38
C VAL A 342 -11.51 -0.78 -9.32
N THR A 343 -11.75 -2.06 -9.62
CA THR A 343 -10.91 -2.87 -10.50
C THR A 343 -11.59 -3.12 -11.85
N LEU A 344 -10.79 -3.44 -12.86
CA LEU A 344 -11.23 -4.01 -14.14
C LEU A 344 -10.77 -5.46 -14.33
N ASP A 345 -10.41 -6.16 -13.24
CA ASP A 345 -10.12 -7.60 -13.30
C ASP A 345 -11.36 -8.34 -13.84
N PRO A 346 -11.24 -9.09 -14.96
CA PRO A 346 -12.39 -9.78 -15.57
C PRO A 346 -13.03 -10.86 -14.69
N ASN A 347 -12.35 -11.34 -13.63
CA ASN A 347 -12.93 -12.24 -12.64
C ASN A 347 -13.88 -11.52 -11.67
N VAL A 348 -13.75 -10.20 -11.56
CA VAL A 348 -14.56 -9.33 -10.68
C VAL A 348 -15.55 -8.52 -11.50
N VAL A 349 -15.11 -7.96 -12.62
CA VAL A 349 -15.88 -7.08 -13.52
C VAL A 349 -15.84 -7.68 -14.93
N PRO A 350 -16.77 -8.61 -15.25
CA PRO A 350 -16.73 -9.36 -16.51
C PRO A 350 -17.23 -8.57 -17.72
N ASP A 351 -17.97 -7.47 -17.51
CA ASP A 351 -18.59 -6.65 -18.55
C ASP A 351 -18.77 -5.18 -18.10
N GLU A 352 -19.06 -4.31 -19.09
CA GLU A 352 -19.28 -2.87 -18.90
C GLU A 352 -20.45 -2.58 -17.95
N ALA A 353 -21.53 -3.35 -18.05
CA ALA A 353 -22.70 -3.15 -17.19
C ALA A 353 -22.38 -3.37 -15.71
N THR A 354 -21.53 -4.36 -15.40
CA THR A 354 -21.02 -4.59 -14.05
C THR A 354 -20.12 -3.46 -13.59
N PHE A 355 -19.25 -2.95 -14.49
CA PHE A 355 -18.38 -1.81 -14.21
C PHE A 355 -19.20 -0.55 -13.88
N ASP A 356 -20.15 -0.18 -14.74
CA ASP A 356 -21.03 0.97 -14.55
C ASP A 356 -21.82 0.89 -13.24
N SER A 357 -22.40 -0.28 -12.97
CA SER A 357 -23.17 -0.51 -11.74
C SER A 357 -22.30 -0.36 -10.48
N LEU A 358 -21.05 -0.84 -10.53
CA LEU A 358 -20.10 -0.70 -9.43
C LEU A 358 -19.68 0.76 -9.26
N VAL A 359 -19.33 1.46 -10.34
CA VAL A 359 -18.94 2.87 -10.32
C VAL A 359 -20.08 3.75 -9.83
N GLU A 360 -21.31 3.56 -10.32
CA GLU A 360 -22.49 4.28 -9.85
C GLU A 360 -22.68 4.10 -8.34
N ALA A 361 -22.54 2.87 -7.86
CA ALA A 361 -22.70 2.58 -6.45
C ALA A 361 -21.65 3.26 -5.58
N VAL A 362 -20.37 3.11 -5.90
CA VAL A 362 -19.31 3.76 -5.11
C VAL A 362 -19.38 5.27 -5.21
N ARG A 363 -19.65 5.84 -6.40
CA ARG A 363 -19.74 7.27 -6.61
C ARG A 363 -20.89 7.91 -5.81
N SER A 364 -22.00 7.20 -5.63
CA SER A 364 -23.11 7.67 -4.79
C SER A 364 -22.78 7.69 -3.29
N ASP A 365 -21.78 6.91 -2.87
CA ASP A 365 -21.47 6.66 -1.47
C ASP A 365 -20.11 7.20 -1.04
N VAL A 366 -19.31 7.85 -1.88
CA VAL A 366 -18.04 8.50 -1.47
C VAL A 366 -18.18 10.03 -1.45
N ASP A 367 -17.38 10.68 -0.59
CA ASP A 367 -17.26 12.15 -0.58
C ASP A 367 -16.19 12.63 -1.56
N GLY A 368 -15.26 11.75 -1.90
CA GLY A 368 -14.10 12.05 -2.71
C GLY A 368 -14.13 11.51 -4.15
N ALA A 369 -12.97 11.00 -4.56
CA ALA A 369 -12.69 10.48 -5.87
C ALA A 369 -13.07 8.99 -6.00
N VAL A 370 -13.32 8.60 -7.24
CA VAL A 370 -13.41 7.19 -7.64
C VAL A 370 -12.23 6.90 -8.53
N SER A 371 -11.35 6.02 -8.11
CA SER A 371 -10.14 5.67 -8.83
C SER A 371 -10.29 4.30 -9.51
N VAL A 372 -9.80 4.15 -10.74
CA VAL A 372 -9.88 2.88 -11.50
C VAL A 372 -8.50 2.25 -11.64
N TYR A 373 -8.38 1.02 -11.17
CA TYR A 373 -7.16 0.22 -11.23
C TYR A 373 -7.18 -0.66 -12.49
N HIS A 374 -6.24 -0.56 -13.43
CA HIS A 374 -5.06 0.30 -13.53
C HIS A 374 -4.74 0.51 -15.03
N HIS A 375 -4.43 1.73 -15.48
CA HIS A 375 -4.31 2.11 -16.90
C HIS A 375 -3.41 1.17 -17.73
N GLY A 376 -2.23 0.84 -17.20
CA GLY A 376 -1.30 -0.10 -17.86
C GLY A 376 -1.81 -1.54 -18.05
N LEU A 377 -2.88 -1.92 -17.35
CA LEU A 377 -3.48 -3.25 -17.44
C LEU A 377 -4.75 -3.26 -18.32
N MET A 378 -5.14 -2.10 -18.84
CA MET A 378 -6.37 -1.92 -19.61
C MET A 378 -6.17 -2.28 -21.09
N THR A 379 -7.17 -2.94 -21.67
CA THR A 379 -7.32 -3.08 -23.12
C THR A 379 -7.97 -1.81 -23.70
N ASP A 380 -8.02 -1.68 -25.03
CA ASP A 380 -8.77 -0.58 -25.65
C ASP A 380 -10.26 -0.60 -25.26
N THR A 381 -10.86 -1.79 -25.15
CA THR A 381 -12.24 -1.95 -24.67
C THR A 381 -12.43 -1.38 -23.26
N HIS A 382 -11.47 -1.58 -22.35
CA HIS A 382 -11.51 -1.00 -21.01
C HIS A 382 -11.38 0.53 -21.04
N LEU A 383 -10.60 1.08 -21.96
CA LEU A 383 -10.52 2.54 -22.16
C LEU A 383 -11.83 3.11 -22.71
N ASP A 384 -12.55 2.36 -23.56
CA ASP A 384 -13.87 2.74 -24.04
C ASP A 384 -14.90 2.72 -22.91
N TRP A 385 -14.84 1.75 -21.98
CA TRP A 385 -15.69 1.74 -20.78
C TRP A 385 -15.44 2.96 -19.91
N LEU A 386 -14.17 3.31 -19.63
CA LEU A 386 -13.84 4.54 -18.91
C LEU A 386 -14.47 5.78 -19.56
N ALA A 387 -14.37 5.89 -20.89
CA ALA A 387 -14.94 7.01 -21.63
C ALA A 387 -16.48 7.02 -21.57
N SER A 388 -17.12 5.86 -21.62
CA SER A 388 -18.58 5.70 -21.51
C SER A 388 -19.09 6.10 -20.11
N THR A 389 -18.39 5.66 -19.06
CA THR A 389 -18.77 5.86 -17.66
C THR A 389 -18.44 7.27 -17.14
N PHE A 390 -17.29 7.84 -17.53
CA PHE A 390 -16.77 9.11 -17.00
C PHE A 390 -16.70 10.24 -18.03
N GLY A 391 -16.71 9.92 -19.32
CA GLY A 391 -16.78 10.91 -20.38
C GLY A 391 -18.09 11.70 -20.33
N ARG A 392 -17.99 12.99 -20.63
CA ARG A 392 -19.12 13.92 -20.66
C ARG A 392 -19.71 14.06 -22.05
#